data_AF-A0A560IZI9-F1
#
_entry.id   AF-A0A560IZI9-F1
#
_cell.length_a   1.000
_cell.length_b   1.000
_cell.length_c   1.000
_cell.angle_alpha   90.00
_cell.angle_beta   90.00
_cell.angle_gamma   90.00
#
_symmetry.space_group_name_H-M   'P 1'
#
loop_
_entity.id
_entity.type
_entity.pdbx_description
1 polymer ?
#
loop_
_entity_poly.entity_id
_entity_poly.type
_entity_poly.pdbx_seq_one_letter_code
_entity_poly.pdbx_strand_id
1 'polypeptide(L)'
;MSIYRAFGDAAKRTALIADIRDKGPIHKAWLTRASVEGDISVLSDEYGLHPALARLLPALGGFAEAEDAGPFYETLLNAIPIGAETGALARQSLLLAWSDPVYGRATIVKPGPLHDACEGVIDLVTQSIDTPIDKKAWRAARTALATMRYEDASAERAIDLVMSLAWDLEQAPGAAHDVITAWSAAINIEADASDEDCFSDAENETFQMEMNNINEEAMEALSEKQSLDSIGVEEFLAEVERLWAANPVRNALKRRSTALRARSNAKMAVWRAAIQQRVLDLASASFRSQNAAPSGAQPAQSLSR
;
A
#
# COMPACT_ATOMS: atom_id res chain seq x y z
N MET A 1 3.22 4.93 -23.60
CA MET A 1 4.15 3.78 -23.48
C MET A 1 5.30 4.22 -22.61
N SER A 2 5.56 3.49 -21.53
CA SER A 2 6.59 3.86 -20.56
C SER A 2 7.99 3.59 -21.10
N ILE A 3 8.95 4.40 -20.67
CA ILE A 3 10.38 4.27 -21.02
C ILE A 3 11.10 3.23 -20.15
N TYR A 4 10.50 2.83 -19.03
CA TYR A 4 11.11 1.92 -18.07
C TYR A 4 11.00 0.45 -18.52
N ARG A 5 12.13 -0.26 -18.44
CA ARG A 5 12.29 -1.65 -18.89
C ARG A 5 12.99 -2.45 -17.80
N ALA A 6 12.28 -3.41 -17.22
CA ALA A 6 12.70 -4.05 -15.98
C ALA A 6 14.08 -4.72 -16.06
N PHE A 7 14.88 -4.47 -15.02
CA PHE A 7 16.18 -5.05 -14.66
C PHE A 7 17.36 -4.80 -15.59
N GLY A 8 17.14 -4.57 -16.89
CA GLY A 8 18.19 -4.51 -17.90
C GLY A 8 18.79 -5.88 -18.24
N ASP A 9 19.20 -6.65 -17.24
CA ASP A 9 19.70 -8.01 -17.39
C ASP A 9 19.34 -8.93 -16.19
N ALA A 10 19.66 -10.22 -16.33
CA ALA A 10 19.35 -11.22 -15.32
C ALA A 10 20.19 -11.08 -14.04
N ALA A 11 21.45 -10.64 -14.16
CA ALA A 11 22.36 -10.50 -13.03
C ALA A 11 21.90 -9.37 -12.10
N LYS A 12 21.44 -8.25 -12.66
CA LYS A 12 20.85 -7.14 -11.91
C LYS A 12 19.60 -7.55 -11.15
N ARG A 13 18.69 -8.32 -11.78
CA ARG A 13 17.51 -8.88 -11.10
C ARG A 13 17.93 -9.77 -9.93
N THR A 14 18.87 -10.69 -10.16
CA THR A 14 19.37 -11.59 -9.11
C THR A 14 20.04 -10.82 -7.97
N ALA A 15 20.82 -9.77 -8.27
CA ALA A 15 21.45 -8.93 -7.25
C ALA A 15 20.43 -8.16 -6.42
N LEU A 16 19.37 -7.62 -7.04
CA LEU A 16 18.28 -6.96 -6.33
C LEU A 16 17.56 -7.91 -5.38
N ILE A 17 17.23 -9.12 -5.85
CA ILE A 17 16.58 -10.15 -5.04
C ILE A 17 17.49 -10.58 -3.88
N ALA A 18 18.79 -10.72 -4.12
CA ALA A 18 19.76 -11.03 -3.06
C ALA A 18 19.83 -9.90 -2.01
N ASP A 19 19.87 -8.63 -2.43
CA ASP A 19 19.83 -7.49 -1.51
C ASP A 19 18.57 -7.51 -0.64
N ILE A 20 17.40 -7.80 -1.23
CA ILE A 20 16.13 -7.93 -0.50
C ILE A 20 16.20 -9.04 0.54
N ARG A 21 16.72 -10.22 0.16
CA ARG A 21 16.85 -11.37 1.06
C ARG A 21 17.80 -11.09 2.21
N ASP A 22 18.92 -10.44 1.93
CA ASP A 22 19.97 -10.14 2.91
C ASP A 22 19.68 -8.85 3.70
N LYS A 23 18.52 -8.21 3.48
CA LYS A 23 18.14 -6.91 4.05
C LYS A 23 19.23 -5.84 3.84
N GLY A 24 19.76 -5.82 2.63
CA GLY A 24 20.83 -4.93 2.18
C GLY A 24 20.42 -3.45 2.11
N PRO A 25 21.31 -2.60 1.58
CA PRO A 25 21.07 -1.16 1.48
C PRO A 25 19.82 -0.80 0.68
N ILE A 26 19.55 -1.50 -0.43
CA ILE A 26 18.38 -1.19 -1.28
C ILE A 26 17.10 -1.56 -0.53
N HIS A 27 17.03 -2.74 0.08
CA HIS A 27 15.92 -3.12 0.95
C HIS A 27 15.63 -2.04 1.99
N LYS A 28 16.65 -1.57 2.71
CA LYS A 28 16.49 -0.55 3.76
C LYS A 28 15.98 0.77 3.21
N ALA A 29 16.54 1.25 2.10
CA ALA A 29 16.15 2.52 1.50
C ALA A 29 14.76 2.46 0.83
N TRP A 30 14.40 1.31 0.27
CA TRP A 30 13.23 1.16 -0.59
C TRP A 30 12.05 0.45 0.07
N LEU A 31 12.24 -0.71 0.69
CA LEU A 31 11.12 -1.55 1.13
C LEU A 31 10.70 -1.30 2.57
N THR A 32 11.33 -0.36 3.26
CA THR A 32 10.96 0.07 4.62
C THR A 32 10.31 1.45 4.61
N ARG A 33 9.87 1.94 5.77
CA ARG A 33 9.30 3.29 5.90
C ARG A 33 10.22 4.43 5.45
N ALA A 34 11.54 4.19 5.34
CA ALA A 34 12.47 5.15 4.78
C ALA A 34 12.10 5.61 3.36
N SER A 35 11.36 4.79 2.61
CA SER A 35 10.97 5.09 1.23
C SER A 35 9.85 6.11 1.11
N VAL A 36 9.15 6.44 2.19
CA VAL A 36 8.03 7.40 2.15
C VAL A 36 8.54 8.77 1.69
N GLU A 37 9.61 9.22 2.33
CA GLU A 37 10.30 10.49 2.01
C GLU A 37 11.54 10.29 1.13
N GLY A 38 11.99 9.05 0.99
CA GLY A 38 13.19 8.68 0.25
C GLY A 38 13.10 8.91 -1.26
N ASP A 39 14.27 9.16 -1.86
CA ASP A 39 14.44 9.11 -3.30
C ASP A 39 14.47 7.64 -3.76
N ILE A 40 13.56 7.30 -4.68
CA ILE A 40 13.45 5.96 -5.26
C ILE A 40 13.93 5.93 -6.72
N SER A 41 14.53 7.02 -7.21
CA SER A 41 15.05 7.15 -8.58
C SER A 41 15.95 5.97 -8.96
N VAL A 42 16.80 5.51 -8.03
CA VAL A 42 17.64 4.30 -8.17
C VAL A 42 16.87 3.09 -8.71
N LEU A 43 15.63 2.85 -8.27
CA LEU A 43 14.85 1.70 -8.70
C LEU A 43 14.40 1.82 -10.16
N SER A 44 14.17 3.06 -10.60
CA SER A 44 13.78 3.35 -11.98
C SER A 44 14.98 3.49 -12.91
N ASP A 45 16.06 4.13 -12.45
CA ASP A 45 17.24 4.43 -13.25
C ASP A 45 18.17 3.21 -13.37
N GLU A 46 18.40 2.48 -12.27
CA GLU A 46 19.35 1.35 -12.26
C GLU A 46 18.68 0.01 -12.57
N TYR A 47 17.46 -0.18 -12.06
CA TYR A 47 16.69 -1.42 -12.20
C TYR A 47 15.53 -1.32 -13.19
N GLY A 48 15.30 -0.17 -13.82
CA GLY A 48 14.31 -0.03 -14.89
C GLY A 48 12.87 -0.34 -14.46
N LEU A 49 12.57 -0.32 -13.15
CA LEU A 49 11.23 -0.51 -12.63
C LEU A 49 10.43 0.79 -12.80
N HIS A 50 9.20 0.69 -13.26
CA HIS A 50 8.32 1.85 -13.34
C HIS A 50 8.19 2.53 -11.95
N PRO A 51 8.36 3.85 -11.83
CA PRO A 51 8.38 4.53 -10.53
C PRO A 51 7.12 4.28 -9.68
N ALA A 52 5.94 4.19 -10.31
CA ALA A 52 4.71 3.82 -9.61
C ALA A 52 4.74 2.40 -9.01
N LEU A 53 5.33 1.41 -9.70
CA LEU A 53 5.51 0.07 -9.12
C LEU A 53 6.49 0.12 -7.94
N ALA A 54 7.56 0.90 -8.08
CA ALA A 54 8.52 1.10 -6.99
C ALA A 54 7.89 1.78 -5.76
N ARG A 55 6.99 2.75 -5.94
CA ARG A 55 6.23 3.37 -4.81
C ARG A 55 5.19 2.41 -4.21
N LEU A 56 4.63 1.52 -5.02
CA LEU A 56 3.59 0.59 -4.63
C LEU A 56 4.10 -0.54 -3.72
N LEU A 57 5.26 -1.10 -4.07
CA LEU A 57 5.84 -2.30 -3.45
C LEU A 57 6.01 -2.21 -1.92
N PRO A 58 6.60 -1.14 -1.34
CA PRO A 58 6.78 -1.05 0.11
C PRO A 58 5.44 -1.10 0.85
N ALA A 59 4.43 -0.36 0.36
CA ALA A 59 3.11 -0.33 0.98
C ALA A 59 2.40 -1.70 0.90
N LEU A 60 2.48 -2.40 -0.25
CA LEU A 60 1.90 -3.74 -0.39
C LEU A 60 2.56 -4.79 0.51
N GLY A 61 3.85 -4.68 0.77
CA GLY A 61 4.56 -5.59 1.69
C GLY A 61 4.60 -5.09 3.13
N GLY A 62 3.78 -4.09 3.50
CA GLY A 62 3.73 -3.58 4.88
C GLY A 62 5.07 -3.05 5.38
N PHE A 63 5.83 -2.40 4.49
CA PHE A 63 7.15 -1.82 4.75
C PHE A 63 8.16 -2.82 5.34
N ALA A 64 8.10 -4.08 4.90
CA ALA A 64 8.93 -5.18 5.37
C ALA A 64 8.82 -5.47 6.88
N GLU A 65 7.77 -4.98 7.54
CA GLU A 65 7.46 -5.31 8.94
C GLU A 65 6.77 -6.68 9.07
N ALA A 66 6.15 -7.17 8.00
CA ALA A 66 5.45 -8.44 7.98
C ALA A 66 6.37 -9.60 7.56
N GLU A 67 6.19 -10.77 8.17
CA GLU A 67 7.03 -11.96 7.90
C GLU A 67 6.93 -12.45 6.45
N ASP A 68 5.79 -12.23 5.80
CA ASP A 68 5.48 -12.65 4.42
C ASP A 68 5.98 -11.65 3.36
N ALA A 69 6.45 -10.47 3.75
CA ALA A 69 6.87 -9.42 2.83
C ALA A 69 8.02 -9.85 1.92
N GLY A 70 9.07 -10.48 2.49
CA GLY A 70 10.23 -10.96 1.74
C GLY A 70 9.85 -11.95 0.62
N PRO A 71 9.19 -13.08 0.95
CA PRO A 71 8.69 -14.03 -0.04
C PRO A 71 7.81 -13.39 -1.13
N PHE A 72 6.94 -12.45 -0.77
CA PHE A 72 6.12 -11.71 -1.74
C PHE A 72 7.00 -10.92 -2.73
N TYR A 73 7.94 -10.12 -2.23
CA TYR A 73 8.84 -9.31 -3.07
C TYR A 73 9.67 -10.19 -4.01
N GLU A 74 10.29 -11.25 -3.49
CA GLU A 74 11.09 -12.16 -4.29
C GLU A 74 10.24 -12.83 -5.39
N THR A 75 9.04 -13.30 -5.05
CA THR A 75 8.16 -13.96 -6.01
C THR A 75 7.71 -13.01 -7.11
N LEU A 76 7.32 -11.78 -6.75
CA LEU A 76 6.88 -10.77 -7.69
C LEU A 76 8.01 -10.35 -8.64
N LEU A 77 9.21 -10.08 -8.13
CA LEU A 77 10.36 -9.70 -8.95
C LEU A 77 10.80 -10.84 -9.89
N ASN A 78 10.71 -12.09 -9.46
CA ASN A 78 10.97 -13.24 -10.32
C ASN A 78 9.92 -13.42 -11.42
N ALA A 79 8.66 -13.09 -11.14
CA ALA A 79 7.57 -13.16 -12.11
C ALA A 79 7.69 -12.11 -13.23
N ILE A 80 8.37 -10.99 -12.98
CA ILE A 80 8.61 -9.94 -13.98
C ILE A 80 9.73 -10.38 -14.95
N PRO A 81 9.45 -10.48 -16.26
CA PRO A 81 10.49 -10.74 -17.26
C PRO A 81 11.46 -9.57 -17.39
N ILE A 82 12.70 -9.86 -17.76
CA ILE A 82 13.69 -8.83 -18.09
C ILE A 82 13.19 -8.05 -19.32
N GLY A 83 13.26 -6.73 -19.26
CA GLY A 83 12.78 -5.83 -20.31
C GLY A 83 11.27 -5.60 -20.33
N ALA A 84 10.51 -6.21 -19.42
CA ALA A 84 9.08 -5.97 -19.31
C ALA A 84 8.78 -4.52 -18.90
N GLU A 85 7.67 -3.99 -19.40
CA GLU A 85 7.09 -2.73 -18.93
C GLU A 85 6.24 -3.04 -17.68
N THR A 86 6.46 -2.31 -16.59
CA THR A 86 5.84 -2.64 -15.29
C THR A 86 4.81 -1.63 -14.81
N GLY A 87 4.60 -0.52 -15.54
CA GLY A 87 3.57 0.46 -15.27
C GLY A 87 2.16 -0.08 -15.48
N ALA A 88 1.94 -0.92 -16.51
CA ALA A 88 0.69 -1.65 -16.69
C ALA A 88 0.34 -2.50 -15.45
N LEU A 89 1.32 -3.25 -14.92
CA LEU A 89 1.14 -4.03 -13.70
C LEU A 89 0.81 -3.15 -12.49
N ALA A 90 1.47 -1.99 -12.34
CA ALA A 90 1.17 -1.05 -11.27
C ALA A 90 -0.29 -0.57 -11.34
N ARG A 91 -0.76 -0.13 -12.51
CA ARG A 91 -2.14 0.33 -12.73
C ARG A 91 -3.17 -0.78 -12.45
N GLN A 92 -2.94 -1.98 -12.97
CA GLN A 92 -3.80 -3.14 -12.73
C GLN A 92 -3.88 -3.48 -11.23
N SER A 93 -2.74 -3.40 -10.53
CA SER A 93 -2.68 -3.66 -9.08
C SER A 93 -3.47 -2.61 -8.28
N LEU A 94 -3.40 -1.35 -8.68
CA LEU A 94 -4.14 -0.26 -8.04
C LEU A 94 -5.65 -0.36 -8.29
N LEU A 95 -6.08 -0.87 -9.45
CA LEU A 95 -7.50 -1.12 -9.75
C LEU A 95 -8.14 -2.16 -8.81
N LEU A 96 -7.36 -3.04 -8.17
CA LEU A 96 -7.88 -3.94 -7.14
C LEU A 96 -8.50 -3.18 -5.96
N ALA A 97 -7.99 -1.98 -5.66
CA ALA A 97 -8.51 -1.14 -4.57
C ALA A 97 -9.99 -0.77 -4.79
N TRP A 98 -10.43 -0.71 -6.05
CA TRP A 98 -11.82 -0.51 -6.40
C TRP A 98 -12.56 -1.83 -6.64
N SER A 99 -11.95 -2.74 -7.42
CA SER A 99 -12.65 -3.87 -8.04
C SER A 99 -12.48 -5.23 -7.36
N ASP A 100 -11.62 -5.36 -6.35
CA ASP A 100 -11.48 -6.64 -5.64
C ASP A 100 -12.84 -7.04 -5.02
N PRO A 101 -13.31 -8.28 -5.21
CA PRO A 101 -14.66 -8.68 -4.82
C PRO A 101 -14.89 -8.70 -3.30
N VAL A 102 -13.81 -8.77 -2.51
CA VAL A 102 -13.89 -8.85 -1.04
C VAL A 102 -13.52 -7.50 -0.42
N TYR A 103 -12.46 -6.88 -0.92
CA TYR A 103 -11.85 -5.70 -0.29
C TYR A 103 -11.92 -4.43 -1.15
N GLY A 104 -12.45 -4.54 -2.37
CA GLY A 104 -12.62 -3.42 -3.28
C GLY A 104 -13.72 -2.46 -2.80
N ARG A 105 -13.57 -1.18 -3.13
CA ARG A 105 -14.47 -0.11 -2.65
C ARG A 105 -15.71 0.11 -3.51
N ALA A 106 -15.83 -0.54 -4.66
CA ALA A 106 -17.01 -0.41 -5.52
C ALA A 106 -18.32 -0.76 -4.79
N THR A 107 -18.30 -1.77 -3.91
CA THR A 107 -19.50 -2.25 -3.20
C THR A 107 -19.99 -1.31 -2.10
N ILE A 108 -19.15 -0.38 -1.65
CA ILE A 108 -19.48 0.62 -0.61
C ILE A 108 -20.30 1.76 -1.21
N VAL A 109 -20.03 2.13 -2.46
CA VAL A 109 -20.72 3.23 -3.13
C VAL A 109 -21.99 2.70 -3.79
N LYS A 110 -23.15 3.19 -3.34
CA LYS A 110 -24.44 2.77 -3.92
C LYS A 110 -24.57 3.24 -5.38
N PRO A 111 -25.24 2.48 -6.26
CA PRO A 111 -25.51 2.90 -7.63
C PRO A 111 -26.16 4.28 -7.69
N GLY A 112 -25.66 5.15 -8.57
CA GLY A 112 -26.11 6.54 -8.72
C GLY A 112 -25.00 7.48 -9.18
N PRO A 113 -25.23 8.81 -9.17
CA PRO A 113 -24.30 9.78 -9.76
C PRO A 113 -22.89 9.75 -9.17
N LEU A 114 -22.77 9.47 -7.87
CA LEU A 114 -21.47 9.33 -7.22
C LEU A 114 -20.72 8.09 -7.72
N HIS A 115 -21.41 6.94 -7.81
CA HIS A 115 -20.84 5.72 -8.36
C HIS A 115 -20.40 5.93 -9.81
N ASP A 116 -21.22 6.58 -10.63
CA ASP A 116 -20.88 6.88 -12.02
C ASP A 116 -19.65 7.80 -12.14
N ALA A 117 -19.50 8.77 -11.23
CA ALA A 117 -18.32 9.62 -11.17
C ALA A 117 -17.06 8.83 -10.76
N CYS A 118 -17.19 7.88 -9.84
CA CYS A 118 -16.10 6.97 -9.49
C CYS A 118 -15.70 6.08 -10.67
N GLU A 119 -16.67 5.40 -11.30
CA GLU A 119 -16.45 4.56 -12.48
C GLU A 119 -15.79 5.34 -13.61
N GLY A 120 -16.15 6.62 -13.82
CA GLY A 120 -15.47 7.48 -14.79
C GLY A 120 -13.96 7.64 -14.54
N VAL A 121 -13.49 7.65 -13.29
CA VAL A 121 -12.06 7.62 -12.96
C VAL A 121 -11.46 6.24 -13.22
N ILE A 122 -12.17 5.18 -12.83
CA ILE A 122 -11.73 3.78 -12.98
C ILE A 122 -11.57 3.42 -14.46
N ASP A 123 -12.48 3.88 -15.32
CA ASP A 123 -12.40 3.73 -16.77
C ASP A 123 -11.14 4.41 -17.33
N LEU A 124 -10.81 5.62 -16.86
CA LEU A 124 -9.57 6.30 -17.28
C LEU A 124 -8.32 5.55 -16.81
N VAL A 125 -8.30 5.03 -15.58
CA VAL A 125 -7.17 4.23 -15.09
C VAL A 125 -7.03 2.96 -15.92
N THR A 126 -8.14 2.28 -16.22
CA THR A 126 -8.17 1.09 -17.06
C THR A 126 -7.65 1.39 -18.47
N GLN A 127 -8.16 2.45 -19.10
CA GLN A 127 -7.70 2.88 -20.42
C GLN A 127 -6.21 3.28 -20.42
N SER A 128 -5.72 3.86 -19.31
CA SER A 128 -4.32 4.28 -19.16
C SER A 128 -3.31 3.14 -19.13
N ILE A 129 -3.77 1.89 -18.97
CA ILE A 129 -2.92 0.69 -19.08
C ILE A 129 -2.32 0.59 -20.49
N ASP A 130 -3.13 0.83 -21.52
CA ASP A 130 -2.73 0.64 -22.91
C ASP A 130 -2.44 1.95 -23.63
N THR A 131 -3.17 3.02 -23.27
CA THR A 131 -3.18 4.27 -24.05
C THR A 131 -2.94 5.49 -23.16
N PRO A 132 -2.06 6.43 -23.55
CA PRO A 132 -1.92 7.70 -22.85
C PRO A 132 -3.25 8.47 -22.79
N ILE A 133 -3.58 9.00 -21.62
CA ILE A 133 -4.81 9.76 -21.39
C ILE A 133 -4.50 11.25 -21.35
N ASP A 134 -5.33 12.05 -22.04
CA ASP A 134 -5.19 13.50 -22.02
C ASP A 134 -5.42 14.07 -20.61
N LYS A 135 -4.59 15.05 -20.24
CA LYS A 135 -4.70 15.81 -18.99
C LYS A 135 -6.08 16.44 -18.80
N LYS A 136 -6.77 16.83 -19.90
CA LYS A 136 -8.14 17.36 -19.81
C LYS A 136 -9.13 16.31 -19.31
N ALA A 137 -8.99 15.05 -19.73
CA ALA A 137 -9.86 13.96 -19.28
C ALA A 137 -9.68 13.70 -17.78
N TRP A 138 -8.43 13.60 -17.30
CA TRP A 138 -8.15 13.47 -15.87
C TRP A 138 -8.72 14.62 -15.04
N ARG A 139 -8.55 15.86 -15.49
CA ARG A 139 -9.11 17.05 -14.82
C ARG A 139 -10.63 17.03 -14.79
N ALA A 140 -11.27 16.60 -15.87
CA ALA A 140 -12.73 16.50 -15.95
C ALA A 140 -13.27 15.47 -14.96
N ALA A 141 -12.70 14.26 -14.93
CA ALA A 141 -13.10 13.21 -14.01
C ALA A 141 -12.92 13.64 -12.54
N ARG A 142 -11.78 14.25 -12.20
CA ARG A 142 -11.53 14.80 -10.85
C ARG A 142 -12.51 15.89 -10.46
N THR A 143 -12.81 16.81 -11.38
CA THR A 143 -13.78 17.88 -11.11
C THR A 143 -15.17 17.28 -10.87
N ALA A 144 -15.59 16.31 -11.69
CA ALA A 144 -16.86 15.63 -11.51
C ALA A 144 -16.94 14.99 -10.12
N LEU A 145 -15.92 14.21 -9.73
CA LEU A 145 -15.87 13.55 -8.44
C LEU A 145 -15.83 14.55 -7.27
N ALA A 146 -15.00 15.59 -7.35
CA ALA A 146 -14.87 16.61 -6.30
C ALA A 146 -16.15 17.45 -6.07
N THR A 147 -17.03 17.53 -7.06
CA THR A 147 -18.32 18.25 -6.93
C THR A 147 -19.45 17.39 -6.37
N MET A 148 -19.23 16.08 -6.20
CA MET A 148 -20.24 15.19 -5.64
C MET A 148 -20.46 15.51 -4.16
N ARG A 149 -21.73 15.55 -3.78
CA ARG A 149 -22.13 15.65 -2.37
C ARG A 149 -22.43 14.25 -1.84
N TYR A 150 -21.98 14.00 -0.63
CA TYR A 150 -22.20 12.75 0.09
C TYR A 150 -22.29 13.07 1.58
N GLU A 151 -23.14 12.31 2.28
CA GLU A 151 -23.36 12.45 3.72
C GLU A 151 -22.82 11.23 4.49
N ASP A 152 -22.41 10.19 3.78
CA ASP A 152 -21.96 8.91 4.32
C ASP A 152 -20.44 8.87 4.43
N ALA A 153 -19.90 8.71 5.65
CA ALA A 153 -18.47 8.62 5.93
C ALA A 153 -17.80 7.38 5.29
N SER A 154 -18.57 6.35 4.92
CA SER A 154 -18.04 5.22 4.13
C SER A 154 -17.84 5.61 2.66
N ALA A 155 -18.75 6.42 2.11
CA ALA A 155 -18.64 6.96 0.76
C ALA A 155 -17.48 7.96 0.64
N GLU A 156 -17.26 8.79 1.67
CA GLU A 156 -16.10 9.71 1.75
C GLU A 156 -14.77 8.97 1.53
N ARG A 157 -14.55 7.88 2.26
CA ARG A 157 -13.32 7.08 2.14
C ARG A 157 -13.14 6.42 0.77
N ALA A 158 -14.24 5.97 0.16
CA ALA A 158 -14.21 5.46 -1.21
C ALA A 158 -13.82 6.57 -2.21
N ILE A 159 -14.31 7.80 -1.99
CA ILE A 159 -13.97 8.96 -2.82
C ILE A 159 -12.51 9.35 -2.67
N ASP A 160 -11.97 9.41 -1.45
CA ASP A 160 -10.55 9.74 -1.23
C ASP A 160 -9.62 8.75 -1.95
N LEU A 161 -9.98 7.47 -1.92
CA LEU A 161 -9.30 6.42 -2.67
C LEU A 161 -9.38 6.65 -4.18
N VAL A 162 -10.58 6.92 -4.72
CA VAL A 162 -10.75 7.15 -6.16
C VAL A 162 -10.09 8.46 -6.61
N MET A 163 -10.09 9.49 -5.78
CA MET A 163 -9.35 10.74 -6.02
C MET A 163 -7.84 10.49 -6.08
N SER A 164 -7.33 9.56 -5.28
CA SER A 164 -5.92 9.13 -5.34
C SER A 164 -5.62 8.32 -6.60
N LEU A 165 -6.60 7.59 -7.14
CA LEU A 165 -6.50 6.91 -8.44
C LEU A 165 -6.54 7.86 -9.64
N ALA A 166 -7.09 9.06 -9.48
CA ALA A 166 -7.37 10.01 -10.56
C ALA A 166 -6.13 10.78 -11.09
N TRP A 167 -5.00 10.10 -11.20
CA TRP A 167 -3.72 10.65 -11.65
C TRP A 167 -3.09 9.81 -12.75
N ASP A 168 -2.42 10.48 -13.68
CA ASP A 168 -1.52 9.82 -14.62
C ASP A 168 -0.24 9.40 -13.89
N LEU A 169 -0.04 8.10 -13.71
CA LEU A 169 1.11 7.54 -12.99
C LEU A 169 2.46 7.74 -13.73
N GLU A 170 2.46 8.10 -15.01
CA GLU A 170 3.70 8.51 -15.68
C GLU A 170 4.16 9.90 -15.20
N GLN A 171 3.22 10.77 -14.82
CA GLN A 171 3.49 12.14 -14.37
C GLN A 171 3.50 12.28 -12.84
N ALA A 172 2.74 11.43 -12.15
CA ALA A 172 2.56 11.46 -10.70
C ALA A 172 2.67 10.05 -10.10
N PRO A 173 3.83 9.38 -10.18
CA PRO A 173 4.00 8.02 -9.69
C PRO A 173 3.80 7.88 -8.17
N GLY A 174 3.93 8.98 -7.41
CA GLY A 174 3.64 9.01 -5.97
C GLY A 174 2.18 8.63 -5.63
N ALA A 175 1.24 8.88 -6.55
CA ALA A 175 -0.17 8.56 -6.35
C ALA A 175 -0.41 7.05 -6.10
N ALA A 176 0.49 6.18 -6.58
CA ALA A 176 0.40 4.74 -6.29
C ALA A 176 0.54 4.43 -4.79
N HIS A 177 1.37 5.20 -4.07
CA HIS A 177 1.49 5.09 -2.62
C HIS A 177 0.22 5.60 -1.93
N ASP A 178 -0.28 6.77 -2.36
CA ASP A 178 -1.47 7.41 -1.79
C ASP A 178 -2.71 6.50 -1.87
N VAL A 179 -2.89 5.81 -3.00
CA VAL A 179 -3.99 4.85 -3.17
C VAL A 179 -3.92 3.70 -2.17
N ILE A 180 -2.76 3.06 -2.00
CA ILE A 180 -2.63 1.96 -1.04
C ILE A 180 -2.75 2.45 0.40
N THR A 181 -2.24 3.64 0.71
CA THR A 181 -2.41 4.26 2.02
C THR A 181 -3.90 4.51 2.32
N ALA A 182 -4.64 5.11 1.38
CA ALA A 182 -6.08 5.31 1.51
C ALA A 182 -6.84 3.98 1.65
N TRP A 183 -6.49 2.98 0.83
CA TRP A 183 -7.13 1.67 0.88
C TRP A 183 -6.89 0.94 2.20
N SER A 184 -5.62 0.86 2.63
CA SER A 184 -5.23 0.21 3.88
C SER A 184 -5.82 0.91 5.10
N ALA A 185 -5.88 2.25 5.11
CA ALA A 185 -6.53 3.01 6.18
C ALA A 185 -8.02 2.65 6.29
N ALA A 186 -8.73 2.59 5.16
CA ALA A 186 -10.14 2.18 5.15
C ALA A 186 -10.32 0.73 5.65
N ILE A 187 -9.46 -0.20 5.24
CA ILE A 187 -9.52 -1.62 5.70
C ILE A 187 -9.21 -1.70 7.20
N ASN A 188 -8.24 -0.92 7.70
CA ASN A 188 -7.88 -0.93 9.11
C ASN A 188 -9.04 -0.45 9.98
N ILE A 189 -9.73 0.62 9.58
CA ILE A 189 -10.91 1.11 10.31
C ILE A 189 -12.03 0.04 10.32
N GLU A 190 -12.24 -0.67 9.21
CA GLU A 190 -13.22 -1.77 9.16
C GLU A 190 -12.79 -2.97 10.01
N ALA A 191 -11.49 -3.27 10.06
CA ALA A 191 -10.93 -4.30 10.91
C ALA A 191 -11.17 -3.98 12.41
N ASP A 192 -10.99 -2.72 12.80
CA ASP A 192 -11.27 -2.23 14.15
C ASP A 192 -12.78 -2.26 14.45
N ALA A 193 -13.62 -1.76 13.54
CA ALA A 193 -15.07 -1.68 13.73
C ALA A 193 -15.77 -3.05 13.74
N SER A 194 -15.18 -4.06 13.09
CA SER A 194 -15.71 -5.43 13.07
C SER A 194 -15.17 -6.31 14.20
N ASP A 195 -14.40 -5.76 15.15
CA ASP A 195 -13.93 -6.53 16.31
C ASP A 195 -15.08 -6.71 17.31
N GLU A 196 -15.42 -7.97 17.61
CA GLU A 196 -16.49 -8.32 18.56
C GLU A 196 -16.18 -7.91 20.01
N ASP A 197 -14.89 -7.68 20.32
CA ASP A 197 -14.38 -7.22 21.60
C ASP A 197 -13.71 -5.84 21.44
N CYS A 198 -14.35 -4.95 20.66
CA CYS A 198 -13.96 -3.55 20.56
C CYS A 198 -14.14 -2.82 21.91
N PHE A 199 -13.36 -1.76 22.11
CA PHE A 199 -13.57 -0.88 23.26
C PHE A 199 -14.91 -0.16 23.09
N SER A 200 -15.66 -0.06 24.19
CA SER A 200 -16.71 0.95 24.26
C SER A 200 -16.10 2.35 24.24
N ASP A 201 -16.88 3.37 23.86
CA ASP A 201 -16.42 4.76 23.86
C ASP A 201 -15.87 5.19 25.23
N ALA A 202 -16.56 4.81 26.32
CA ALA A 202 -16.13 5.09 27.69
C ALA A 202 -14.81 4.39 28.06
N GLU A 203 -14.59 3.15 27.60
CA GLU A 203 -13.32 2.44 27.80
C GLU A 203 -12.20 3.07 27.01
N ASN A 204 -12.47 3.53 25.78
CA ASN A 204 -11.49 4.23 24.96
C ASN A 204 -11.11 5.58 25.57
N GLU A 205 -12.07 6.37 26.03
CA GLU A 205 -11.81 7.62 26.78
C GLU A 205 -10.96 7.35 28.02
N THR A 206 -11.32 6.32 28.80
CA THR A 206 -10.54 5.92 29.99
C THR A 206 -9.13 5.51 29.61
N PHE A 207 -8.95 4.70 28.56
CA PHE A 207 -7.64 4.26 28.11
C PHE A 207 -6.76 5.45 27.67
N GLN A 208 -7.31 6.39 26.90
CA GLN A 208 -6.58 7.59 26.46
C GLN A 208 -6.19 8.48 27.64
N MET A 209 -7.09 8.68 28.60
CA MET A 209 -6.82 9.42 29.83
C MET A 209 -5.68 8.76 30.63
N GLU A 210 -5.76 7.44 30.86
CA GLU A 210 -4.71 6.72 31.60
C GLU A 210 -3.37 6.71 30.86
N MET A 211 -3.37 6.64 29.53
CA MET A 211 -2.15 6.75 28.74
C MET A 211 -1.48 8.12 28.92
N ASN A 212 -2.25 9.20 28.91
CA ASN A 212 -1.73 10.55 29.17
C ASN A 212 -1.20 10.67 30.60
N ASN A 213 -1.95 10.21 31.60
CA ASN A 213 -1.53 10.23 33.00
C ASN A 213 -0.21 9.46 33.20
N ILE A 214 -0.06 8.29 32.58
CA ILE A 214 1.17 7.49 32.68
C ILE A 214 2.35 8.19 31.99
N ASN A 215 2.13 8.86 30.86
CA ASN A 215 3.19 9.63 30.21
C ASN A 215 3.66 10.80 31.09
N GLU A 216 2.72 11.50 31.73
CA GLU A 216 3.02 12.58 32.69
C GLU A 216 3.76 12.05 33.92
N GLU A 217 3.25 10.98 34.54
CA GLU A 217 3.89 10.31 35.70
C GLU A 217 5.30 9.80 35.36
N ALA A 218 5.51 9.25 34.15
CA ALA A 218 6.82 8.78 33.70
C ALA A 218 7.81 9.95 33.53
N MET A 219 7.37 11.04 32.90
CA MET A 219 8.19 12.24 32.74
C MET A 219 8.56 12.87 34.09
N GLU A 220 7.60 12.97 35.01
CA GLU A 220 7.84 13.48 36.36
C GLU A 220 8.88 12.62 37.08
N ALA A 221 8.69 11.30 37.13
CA ALA A 221 9.58 10.36 37.81
C ALA A 221 11.01 10.33 37.24
N LEU A 222 11.18 10.57 35.95
CA LEU A 222 12.49 10.64 35.30
C LEU A 222 13.14 12.02 35.50
N SER A 223 12.36 13.10 35.46
CA SER A 223 12.85 14.47 35.67
C SER A 223 13.39 14.73 37.09
N GLU A 224 12.95 13.96 38.08
CA GLU A 224 13.49 14.00 39.44
C GLU A 224 14.95 13.51 39.53
N LYS A 225 15.37 12.66 38.59
CA LYS A 225 16.67 11.97 38.61
C LYS A 225 17.66 12.52 37.60
N GLN A 226 17.17 13.16 36.54
CA GLN A 226 17.99 13.68 35.45
C GLN A 226 17.31 14.85 34.75
N SER A 227 18.09 15.63 33.98
CA SER A 227 17.54 16.71 33.14
C SER A 227 16.60 16.13 32.09
N LEU A 228 15.55 16.86 31.72
CA LEU A 228 14.63 16.47 30.65
C LEU A 228 15.37 16.21 29.33
N ASP A 229 16.41 17.00 29.03
CA ASP A 229 17.22 16.88 27.81
C ASP A 229 18.09 15.61 27.78
N SER A 230 18.22 14.92 28.91
CA SER A 230 18.99 13.68 29.05
C SER A 230 18.14 12.42 29.09
N ILE A 231 16.80 12.53 29.12
CA ILE A 231 15.91 11.37 29.16
C ILE A 231 15.95 10.65 27.81
N GLY A 232 16.49 9.43 27.80
CA GLY A 232 16.46 8.57 26.63
C GLY A 232 15.07 7.97 26.37
N VAL A 233 14.75 7.71 25.10
CA VAL A 233 13.49 7.07 24.70
C VAL A 233 13.32 5.69 25.36
N GLU A 234 14.39 4.90 25.45
CA GLU A 234 14.35 3.56 26.05
C GLU A 234 14.06 3.61 27.56
N GLU A 235 14.64 4.58 28.27
CA GLU A 235 14.38 4.79 29.70
C GLU A 235 12.95 5.24 29.94
N PHE A 236 12.44 6.15 29.11
CA PHE A 236 11.05 6.58 29.15
C PHE A 236 10.09 5.41 28.93
N LEU A 237 10.32 4.59 27.89
CA LEU A 237 9.48 3.43 27.62
C LEU A 237 9.53 2.39 28.74
N ALA A 238 10.69 2.17 29.36
CA ALA A 238 10.83 1.27 30.49
C ALA A 238 10.05 1.77 31.72
N GLU A 239 10.06 3.09 31.98
CA GLU A 239 9.30 3.67 33.08
C GLU A 239 7.79 3.63 32.83
N VAL A 240 7.35 3.93 31.61
CA VAL A 240 5.95 3.76 31.17
C VAL A 240 5.50 2.30 31.37
N GLU A 241 6.31 1.32 30.97
CA GLU A 241 6.01 -0.11 31.19
C GLU A 241 5.85 -0.44 32.67
N ARG A 242 6.75 0.08 33.52
CA ARG A 242 6.69 -0.10 34.97
C ARG A 242 5.41 0.47 35.56
N LEU A 243 4.98 1.66 35.15
CA LEU A 243 3.76 2.32 35.61
C LEU A 243 2.49 1.58 35.18
N TRP A 244 2.46 1.09 33.93
CA TRP A 244 1.39 0.23 33.46
C TRP A 244 1.28 -1.06 34.29
N ALA A 245 2.42 -1.68 34.62
CA ALA A 245 2.46 -2.94 35.37
C ALA A 245 2.10 -2.76 36.85
N ALA A 246 2.41 -1.61 37.45
CA ALA A 246 2.23 -1.35 38.88
C ALA A 246 0.75 -1.24 39.33
N ASN A 247 -0.16 -0.87 38.43
CA ASN A 247 -1.59 -0.75 38.72
C ASN A 247 -2.37 -1.85 37.97
N PRO A 248 -3.05 -2.78 38.67
CA PRO A 248 -3.79 -3.88 38.03
C PRO A 248 -4.87 -3.42 37.05
N VAL A 249 -5.54 -2.30 37.30
CA VAL A 249 -6.60 -1.77 36.42
C VAL A 249 -5.99 -1.22 35.13
N ARG A 250 -4.93 -0.42 35.25
CA ARG A 250 -4.16 0.10 34.09
C ARG A 250 -3.60 -1.07 33.26
N ASN A 251 -2.97 -2.04 33.93
CA ASN A 251 -2.43 -3.23 33.26
C ASN A 251 -3.50 -4.00 32.49
N ALA A 252 -4.69 -4.20 33.08
CA ALA A 252 -5.80 -4.86 32.40
C ALA A 252 -6.24 -4.11 31.13
N LEU A 253 -6.36 -2.77 31.19
CA LEU A 253 -6.67 -1.93 30.03
C LEU A 253 -5.61 -2.04 28.93
N LYS A 254 -4.32 -1.96 29.30
CA LYS A 254 -3.22 -2.13 28.34
C LYS A 254 -3.22 -3.50 27.68
N ARG A 255 -3.41 -4.57 28.45
CA ARG A 255 -3.51 -5.94 27.92
C ARG A 255 -4.67 -6.06 26.94
N ARG A 256 -5.81 -5.45 27.25
CA ARG A 256 -6.97 -5.44 26.35
C ARG A 256 -6.70 -4.66 25.07
N SER A 257 -6.11 -3.47 25.17
CA SER A 257 -5.69 -2.65 24.01
C SER A 257 -4.67 -3.38 23.13
N THR A 258 -3.70 -4.07 23.74
CA THR A 258 -2.71 -4.89 23.03
C THR A 258 -3.37 -6.06 22.30
N ALA A 259 -4.32 -6.74 22.94
CA ALA A 259 -5.08 -7.83 22.33
C ALA A 259 -5.94 -7.33 21.16
N LEU A 260 -6.64 -6.21 21.33
CA LEU A 260 -7.42 -5.56 20.27
C LEU A 260 -6.55 -5.22 19.05
N ARG A 261 -5.41 -4.56 19.28
CA ARG A 261 -4.45 -4.24 18.21
C ARG A 261 -3.90 -5.49 17.52
N ALA A 262 -3.63 -6.56 18.27
CA ALA A 262 -3.18 -7.82 17.69
C ALA A 262 -4.25 -8.45 16.78
N ARG A 263 -5.53 -8.41 17.16
CA ARG A 263 -6.64 -8.90 16.32
C ARG A 263 -6.84 -8.05 15.07
N SER A 264 -6.81 -6.73 15.20
CA SER A 264 -6.88 -5.81 14.04
C SER A 264 -5.71 -6.03 13.08
N ASN A 265 -4.48 -6.13 13.59
CA ASN A 265 -3.30 -6.47 12.80
C ASN A 265 -3.42 -7.83 12.09
N ALA A 266 -4.05 -8.82 12.73
CA ALA A 266 -4.29 -10.12 12.11
C ALA A 266 -5.27 -10.02 10.93
N LYS A 267 -6.35 -9.24 11.07
CA LYS A 267 -7.27 -8.95 9.95
C LYS A 267 -6.57 -8.21 8.81
N MET A 268 -5.73 -7.23 9.13
CA MET A 268 -4.90 -6.53 8.15
C MET A 268 -3.91 -7.46 7.44
N ALA A 269 -3.33 -8.43 8.15
CA ALA A 269 -2.45 -9.43 7.55
C ALA A 269 -3.19 -10.33 6.56
N VAL A 270 -4.42 -10.76 6.88
CA VAL A 270 -5.27 -11.55 5.97
C VAL A 270 -5.58 -10.76 4.70
N TRP A 271 -5.98 -9.49 4.83
CA TRP A 271 -6.19 -8.61 3.68
C TRP A 271 -4.93 -8.48 2.83
N ARG A 272 -3.79 -8.16 3.46
CA ARG A 272 -2.52 -7.96 2.75
C ARG A 272 -2.11 -9.21 1.98
N ALA A 273 -2.16 -10.38 2.61
CA ALA A 273 -1.84 -11.64 1.97
C ALA A 273 -2.74 -11.92 0.75
N ALA A 274 -4.04 -11.64 0.87
CA ALA A 274 -4.98 -11.80 -0.24
C ALA A 274 -4.64 -10.86 -1.41
N ILE A 275 -4.36 -9.58 -1.14
CA ILE A 275 -4.02 -8.61 -2.20
C ILE A 275 -2.65 -8.89 -2.81
N GLN A 276 -1.65 -9.28 -2.02
CA GLN A 276 -0.36 -9.72 -2.52
C GLN A 276 -0.52 -10.89 -3.48
N GLN A 277 -1.34 -11.89 -3.15
CA GLN A 277 -1.62 -13.02 -4.03
C GLN A 277 -2.29 -12.55 -5.34
N ARG A 278 -3.27 -11.64 -5.28
CA ARG A 278 -3.91 -11.07 -6.48
C ARG A 278 -2.90 -10.36 -7.38
N VAL A 279 -1.95 -9.61 -6.80
CA VAL A 279 -0.89 -8.94 -7.56
C VAL A 279 0.06 -9.96 -8.21
N LEU A 280 0.39 -11.04 -7.52
CA LEU A 280 1.18 -12.14 -8.11
C LEU A 280 0.45 -12.83 -9.26
N ASP A 281 -0.87 -13.01 -9.13
CA ASP A 281 -1.72 -13.57 -10.18
C ASP A 281 -1.78 -12.65 -11.40
N LEU A 282 -1.93 -11.33 -11.18
CA LEU A 282 -1.87 -10.31 -12.23
C LEU A 282 -0.52 -10.32 -12.94
N ALA A 283 0.59 -10.33 -12.22
CA ALA A 283 1.93 -10.42 -12.80
C ALA A 283 2.09 -11.69 -13.65
N SER A 284 1.64 -12.83 -13.13
CA SER A 284 1.66 -14.11 -13.85
C SER A 284 0.83 -14.06 -15.13
N ALA A 285 -0.38 -13.49 -15.09
CA ALA A 285 -1.26 -13.37 -16.25
C ALA A 285 -0.70 -12.41 -17.31
N SER A 286 -0.23 -11.24 -16.88
CA SER A 286 0.29 -10.19 -17.75
C SER A 286 1.57 -10.59 -18.49
N PHE A 287 2.39 -11.47 -17.90
CA PHE A 287 3.67 -11.85 -18.48
C PHE A 287 3.72 -13.26 -19.09
N ARG A 288 2.77 -14.17 -18.77
CA ARG A 288 2.65 -15.45 -19.49
C ARG A 288 2.20 -15.26 -20.94
N SER A 289 1.32 -14.30 -21.20
CA SER A 289 0.77 -14.03 -22.53
C SER A 289 1.81 -13.52 -23.54
N GLN A 290 2.86 -12.84 -23.07
CA GLN A 290 3.93 -12.31 -23.93
C GLN A 290 4.93 -13.37 -24.43
N ASN A 291 5.10 -14.47 -23.69
CA ASN A 291 5.99 -15.57 -24.08
C ASN A 291 5.31 -16.62 -24.97
N ALA A 292 3.99 -16.52 -25.17
CA ALA A 292 3.20 -17.50 -25.92
C ALA A 292 2.99 -17.15 -27.40
N ALA A 293 3.53 -16.05 -27.92
CA ALA A 293 3.47 -15.74 -29.35
C ALA A 293 4.59 -16.48 -30.10
N PRO A 294 4.28 -17.53 -30.90
CA PRO A 294 5.27 -18.17 -31.74
C PRO A 294 5.49 -17.30 -32.98
N SER A 295 6.75 -17.10 -33.34
CA SER A 295 7.21 -16.63 -34.64
C SER A 295 6.51 -17.40 -35.77
N GLY A 296 5.46 -16.80 -36.34
CA GLY A 296 4.65 -17.38 -37.42
C GLY A 296 4.51 -16.44 -38.61
N ALA A 297 5.58 -15.77 -39.01
CA ALA A 297 5.66 -15.09 -40.30
C ALA A 297 6.60 -15.85 -41.23
N GLN A 298 6.05 -16.77 -42.03
CA GLN A 298 6.65 -17.10 -43.32
C GLN A 298 5.90 -16.29 -44.40
N PRO A 299 6.59 -15.48 -45.22
CA PRO A 299 5.96 -14.81 -46.34
C PRO A 299 5.62 -15.86 -47.40
N ALA A 300 4.33 -16.03 -47.69
CA ALA A 300 3.88 -16.78 -48.85
C ALA A 300 4.40 -16.08 -50.12
N GLN A 301 5.38 -16.71 -50.75
CA GLN A 301 5.87 -16.33 -52.06
C GLN A 301 4.72 -16.40 -53.07
N SER A 302 4.46 -15.29 -53.74
CA SER A 302 3.62 -15.21 -54.91
C SER A 302 4.17 -16.12 -56.01
N LEU A 303 3.43 -17.17 -56.36
CA LEU A 303 3.63 -17.87 -57.62
C LEU A 303 2.52 -17.46 -58.58
N SER A 304 2.89 -16.54 -59.48
CA SER A 304 2.16 -16.29 -60.73
C SER A 304 2.37 -17.47 -61.67
N ARG A 305 1.27 -18.07 -62.15
CA ARG A 305 1.10 -18.55 -63.53
C ARG A 305 -0.38 -18.50 -63.89
#